data_AF-A0A1X9SV22-F1
#
_entry.id   AF-A0A1X9SV22-F1
#
_cell.length_a   1.000
_cell.length_b   1.000
_cell.length_c   1.000
_cell.angle_alpha   90.00
_cell.angle_beta   90.00
_cell.angle_gamma   90.00
#
_symmetry.space_group_name_H-M   'P 1'
#
loop_
_entity.id
_entity.type
_entity.pdbx_description
1 polymer ?
#
loop_
_entity_poly.entity_id
_entity_poly.type
_entity_poly.pdbx_seq_one_letter_code
_entity_poly.pdbx_strand_id
1 'polypeptide(L)'
;MIKRSEFSFSGYEKVASSSVFSLQKQAINSRSDTELSKLDNSIDSMTSTKIKVNFNESAFKNQVYFKDNTSGEYIKIGLSDENLNKLKSVFDTKDFFSRDDGSTILNGKAESFVGGWFGDIAYKRGYLEADSNSDGFMSSVELMDTYSGFMSEGVYSMTIKADIATNIEGYIKFDKNFTQKHSTMVKENKYTSDTIEKELNRTLNSDKNSDGNITYGEVMNKDEHEQDVIDQINFLEGYELDLSVDEADNRVVIAYNKQRSGSTLTPEEKALLSKAGLLQDDKLINLSSVIENISANITKVDFRV
;
A
#
# COMPACT_ATOMS: atom_id res chain seq x y z
N MET A 1 -16.10 -19.34 9.18
CA MET A 1 -15.37 -19.05 7.93
C MET A 1 -16.35 -19.17 6.78
N ILE A 2 -16.74 -18.02 6.24
CA ILE A 2 -17.61 -17.86 5.07
C ILE A 2 -16.90 -18.42 3.85
N LYS A 3 -17.66 -19.11 2.99
CA LYS A 3 -17.19 -19.58 1.68
C LYS A 3 -17.58 -18.60 0.58
N ARG A 4 -16.72 -18.46 -0.42
CA ARG A 4 -16.98 -17.66 -1.63
C ARG A 4 -18.33 -17.96 -2.29
N SER A 5 -18.72 -19.23 -2.37
CA SER A 5 -20.01 -19.65 -2.96
C SER A 5 -21.25 -19.14 -2.23
N GLU A 6 -21.10 -18.57 -1.03
CA GLU A 6 -22.21 -18.03 -0.25
C GLU A 6 -22.47 -16.55 -0.54
N PHE A 7 -21.58 -15.86 -1.26
CA PHE A 7 -21.68 -14.44 -1.56
C PHE A 7 -21.91 -14.19 -3.06
N SER A 8 -22.68 -13.15 -3.36
CA SER A 8 -22.76 -12.57 -4.71
C SER A 8 -21.81 -11.38 -4.83
N PHE A 9 -20.97 -11.37 -5.87
CA PHE A 9 -20.00 -10.31 -6.11
C PHE A 9 -20.38 -9.48 -7.32
N SER A 10 -20.16 -8.18 -7.24
CA SER A 10 -20.43 -7.25 -8.34
C SER A 10 -19.47 -6.06 -8.30
N GLY A 11 -19.37 -5.34 -9.42
CA GLY A 11 -18.53 -4.14 -9.51
C GLY A 11 -17.06 -4.38 -9.86
N TYR A 12 -16.59 -5.63 -9.94
CA TYR A 12 -15.22 -5.95 -10.37
C TYR A 12 -14.83 -5.24 -11.66
N GLU A 13 -15.70 -5.31 -12.67
CA GLU A 13 -15.48 -4.76 -14.00
C GLU A 13 -15.37 -3.23 -13.99
N LYS A 14 -15.98 -2.57 -12.99
CA LYS A 14 -15.85 -1.13 -12.77
C LYS A 14 -14.48 -0.78 -12.18
N VAL A 15 -13.99 -1.59 -11.26
CA VAL A 15 -12.73 -1.32 -10.54
C VAL A 15 -11.51 -1.88 -11.25
N ALA A 16 -11.67 -2.84 -12.16
CA ALA A 16 -10.60 -3.51 -12.88
C ALA A 16 -9.74 -2.54 -13.72
N SER A 17 -10.32 -1.47 -14.24
CA SER A 17 -9.58 -0.45 -15.01
C SER A 17 -8.95 0.65 -14.16
N SER A 18 -9.15 0.64 -12.84
CA SER A 18 -8.59 1.66 -11.95
C SER A 18 -7.12 1.38 -11.65
N SER A 19 -6.28 2.41 -11.67
CA SER A 19 -4.84 2.31 -11.41
C SER A 19 -4.57 1.99 -9.94
N VAL A 20 -3.73 0.98 -9.67
CA VAL A 20 -3.17 0.70 -8.33
C VAL A 20 -1.79 1.35 -8.16
N PHE A 21 -0.98 1.32 -9.21
CA PHE A 21 0.36 1.88 -9.24
C PHE A 21 0.59 2.61 -10.56
N SER A 22 1.43 3.64 -10.53
CA SER A 22 1.80 4.39 -11.72
C SER A 22 3.29 4.70 -11.66
N LEU A 23 3.95 4.62 -12.81
CA LEU A 23 5.37 4.91 -12.91
C LEU A 23 5.67 6.32 -12.38
N GLN A 24 6.83 6.47 -11.75
CA GLN A 24 7.33 7.77 -11.39
C GLN A 24 7.88 8.45 -12.65
N LYS A 25 7.37 9.63 -13.00
CA LYS A 25 7.78 10.30 -14.23
C LYS A 25 9.27 10.64 -14.20
N GLN A 26 10.00 10.16 -15.19
CA GLN A 26 11.44 10.38 -15.36
C GLN A 26 11.73 11.28 -16.57
N ALA A 27 12.87 11.98 -16.55
CA ALA A 27 13.37 12.65 -17.74
C ALA A 27 13.79 11.61 -18.79
N ILE A 28 13.57 11.94 -20.06
CA ILE A 28 14.04 11.12 -21.20
C ILE A 28 15.46 11.59 -21.53
N ASN A 29 16.46 10.74 -21.27
CA ASN A 29 17.84 11.00 -21.67
C ASN A 29 18.11 10.28 -22.99
N SER A 30 18.02 11.02 -24.11
CA SER A 30 18.37 10.49 -25.43
C SER A 30 19.83 10.79 -25.73
N ARG A 31 20.70 9.81 -25.50
CA ARG A 31 22.14 9.89 -25.78
C ARG A 31 22.44 9.42 -27.20
N SER A 32 23.40 10.05 -27.85
CA SER A 32 23.96 9.59 -29.13
C SER A 32 24.85 8.36 -28.95
N ASP A 33 25.11 7.63 -30.04
CA ASP A 33 26.01 6.46 -30.02
C ASP A 33 27.40 6.80 -29.46
N THR A 34 27.95 7.97 -29.81
CA THR A 34 29.24 8.43 -29.28
C THR A 34 29.20 8.67 -27.76
N GLU A 35 28.09 9.16 -27.23
CA GLU A 35 27.92 9.33 -25.77
C GLU A 35 27.74 7.98 -25.08
N LEU A 36 27.00 7.05 -25.70
CA LEU A 36 26.79 5.69 -25.19
C LEU A 36 28.09 4.89 -25.16
N SER A 37 28.92 4.95 -26.21
CA SER A 37 30.25 4.29 -26.21
C SER A 37 31.18 4.88 -25.15
N LYS A 38 31.08 6.18 -24.86
CA LYS A 38 31.85 6.79 -23.74
C LYS A 38 31.34 6.31 -22.39
N LEU A 39 30.02 6.23 -22.24
CA LEU A 39 29.38 5.77 -21.01
C LEU A 39 29.75 4.29 -20.73
N ASP A 40 29.68 3.42 -21.73
CA ASP A 40 30.06 2.00 -21.66
C ASP A 40 31.43 1.78 -21.00
N ASN A 41 32.44 2.56 -21.41
CA ASN A 41 33.80 2.49 -20.86
C ASN A 41 33.92 2.85 -19.36
N SER A 42 32.88 3.41 -18.75
CA SER A 42 32.93 3.93 -17.37
C SER A 42 31.79 3.46 -16.47
N ILE A 43 30.69 2.96 -17.04
CA ILE A 43 29.43 2.76 -16.32
C ILE A 43 29.53 1.77 -15.16
N ASP A 44 30.34 0.72 -15.26
CA ASP A 44 30.50 -0.27 -14.19
C ASP A 44 31.13 0.33 -12.91
N SER A 45 31.98 1.36 -13.06
CA SER A 45 32.51 2.10 -11.92
C SER A 45 31.48 3.04 -11.29
N MET A 46 30.47 3.45 -12.06
CA MET A 46 29.40 4.36 -11.63
C MET A 46 28.23 3.63 -10.96
N THR A 47 28.15 2.31 -11.10
CA THR A 47 27.09 1.46 -10.51
C THR A 47 27.42 0.95 -9.10
N SER A 48 28.51 1.43 -8.48
CA SER A 48 28.77 1.23 -7.03
C SER A 48 27.87 2.16 -6.21
N THR A 49 26.57 1.90 -6.26
CA THR A 49 25.50 2.73 -5.72
C THR A 49 25.28 2.52 -4.24
N LYS A 50 24.70 3.54 -3.59
CA LYS A 50 24.16 3.38 -2.23
C LYS A 50 22.94 2.48 -2.24
N ILE A 51 22.22 2.46 -3.36
CA ILE A 51 21.09 1.57 -3.59
C ILE A 51 21.63 0.17 -3.85
N LYS A 52 21.43 -0.73 -2.89
CA LYS A 52 21.91 -2.11 -2.97
C LYS A 52 20.90 -2.94 -3.77
N VAL A 53 21.14 -3.01 -5.06
CA VAL A 53 20.57 -4.04 -5.91
C VAL A 53 21.58 -5.17 -5.95
N ASN A 54 21.28 -6.34 -5.37
CA ASN A 54 22.25 -7.42 -5.25
C ASN A 54 22.47 -8.13 -6.60
N PHE A 55 23.18 -7.46 -7.50
CA PHE A 55 23.47 -7.91 -8.85
C PHE A 55 24.36 -9.17 -8.89
N ASN A 56 25.30 -9.30 -7.94
CA ASN A 56 26.20 -10.45 -7.89
C ASN A 56 25.45 -11.78 -7.68
N GLU A 57 24.20 -11.70 -7.20
CA GLU A 57 23.30 -12.82 -6.99
C GLU A 57 22.01 -12.68 -7.83
N SER A 58 22.08 -11.92 -8.94
CA SER A 58 20.94 -11.68 -9.82
C SER A 58 20.34 -13.01 -10.30
N ALA A 59 19.02 -13.13 -10.17
CA ALA A 59 18.30 -14.31 -10.64
C ALA A 59 18.09 -14.30 -12.17
N PHE A 60 18.44 -13.18 -12.83
CA PHE A 60 18.13 -12.95 -14.23
C PHE A 60 19.39 -12.71 -15.06
N LYS A 61 19.43 -13.32 -16.24
CA LYS A 61 20.63 -13.27 -17.10
C LYS A 61 20.81 -11.92 -17.81
N ASN A 62 19.73 -11.20 -18.11
CA ASN A 62 19.82 -10.00 -18.95
C ASN A 62 20.09 -8.78 -18.10
N GLN A 63 21.34 -8.36 -18.08
CA GLN A 63 21.75 -7.20 -17.31
C GLN A 63 21.49 -5.91 -18.08
N VAL A 64 20.80 -4.98 -17.43
CA VAL A 64 20.51 -3.67 -17.99
C VAL A 64 21.04 -2.57 -17.10
N TYR A 65 21.47 -1.49 -17.73
CA TYR A 65 21.94 -0.29 -17.07
C TYR A 65 21.03 0.88 -17.41
N PHE A 66 20.67 1.69 -16.42
CA PHE A 66 19.89 2.91 -16.63
C PHE A 66 20.23 3.94 -15.56
N LYS A 67 20.01 5.21 -15.87
CA LYS A 67 20.08 6.27 -14.87
C LYS A 67 18.76 6.39 -14.12
N ASP A 68 18.78 6.29 -12.80
CA ASP A 68 17.66 6.75 -11.98
C ASP A 68 17.79 8.27 -11.83
N ASN A 69 16.82 9.06 -12.34
CA ASN A 69 16.93 10.52 -12.21
C ASN A 69 16.54 11.03 -10.82
N THR A 70 16.00 10.19 -9.94
CA THR A 70 15.70 10.60 -8.55
C THR A 70 16.99 10.75 -7.74
N SER A 71 17.83 9.72 -7.71
CA SER A 71 19.14 9.73 -7.05
C SER A 71 20.25 10.32 -7.93
N GLY A 72 20.08 10.26 -9.26
CA GLY A 72 21.12 10.59 -10.23
C GLY A 72 22.15 9.47 -10.45
N GLU A 73 22.03 8.35 -9.74
CA GLU A 73 22.93 7.21 -9.81
C GLU A 73 22.61 6.32 -11.03
N TYR A 74 23.62 5.60 -11.53
CA TYR A 74 23.42 4.55 -12.54
C TYR A 74 23.12 3.24 -11.84
N ILE A 75 22.02 2.62 -12.21
CA ILE A 75 21.58 1.34 -11.67
C ILE A 75 21.90 0.24 -12.67
N LYS A 76 22.42 -0.88 -12.16
CA LYS A 76 22.56 -2.14 -12.89
C LYS A 76 21.57 -3.15 -12.30
N ILE A 77 20.72 -3.75 -13.12
CA ILE A 77 19.73 -4.72 -12.66
C ILE A 77 19.46 -5.80 -13.70
N GLY A 78 19.08 -7.00 -13.26
CA GLY A 78 18.69 -8.10 -14.13
C GLY A 78 17.21 -8.04 -14.53
N LEU A 79 16.93 -8.26 -15.81
CA LEU A 79 15.58 -8.45 -16.35
C LEU A 79 15.39 -9.88 -16.88
N SER A 80 14.19 -10.41 -16.71
CA SER A 80 13.75 -11.65 -17.35
C SER A 80 13.79 -11.52 -18.88
N ASP A 81 13.90 -12.65 -19.58
CA ASP A 81 13.84 -12.68 -21.04
C ASP A 81 12.53 -12.09 -21.55
N GLU A 82 11.42 -12.41 -20.89
CA GLU A 82 10.09 -11.93 -21.22
C GLU A 82 10.03 -10.40 -21.13
N ASN A 83 10.49 -9.81 -20.02
CA ASN A 83 10.47 -8.36 -19.84
C ASN A 83 11.39 -7.64 -20.82
N LEU A 84 12.61 -8.13 -21.04
CA LEU A 84 13.51 -7.49 -22.00
C LEU A 84 12.95 -7.56 -23.43
N ASN A 85 12.39 -8.69 -23.84
CA ASN A 85 11.78 -8.84 -25.16
C ASN A 85 10.53 -7.97 -25.31
N LYS A 86 9.69 -7.88 -24.28
CA LYS A 86 8.54 -6.97 -24.24
C LYS A 86 8.99 -5.52 -24.42
N LEU A 87 9.98 -5.06 -23.66
CA LEU A 87 10.53 -3.70 -23.82
C LEU A 87 11.04 -3.45 -25.24
N LYS A 88 11.79 -4.39 -25.82
CA LYS A 88 12.27 -4.30 -27.22
C LYS A 88 11.17 -4.30 -28.26
N SER A 89 9.99 -4.83 -27.95
CA SER A 89 8.82 -4.80 -28.84
C SER A 89 8.04 -3.48 -28.76
N VAL A 90 8.16 -2.75 -27.65
CA VAL A 90 7.44 -1.49 -27.38
C VAL A 90 8.27 -0.27 -27.78
N PHE A 91 9.58 -0.31 -27.55
CA PHE A 91 10.48 0.84 -27.72
C PHE A 91 11.38 0.71 -28.94
N ASP A 92 11.93 1.84 -29.39
CA ASP A 92 12.79 1.90 -30.57
C ASP A 92 14.11 1.13 -30.33
N THR A 93 14.68 0.53 -31.37
CA THR A 93 15.97 -0.20 -31.25
C THR A 93 17.11 0.67 -30.73
N LYS A 94 17.11 1.98 -31.04
CA LYS A 94 18.09 2.97 -30.53
C LYS A 94 17.99 3.20 -29.01
N ASP A 95 16.91 2.77 -28.38
CA ASP A 95 16.73 2.86 -26.93
C ASP A 95 17.48 1.71 -26.20
N PHE A 96 18.15 0.82 -26.93
CA PHE A 96 18.91 -0.32 -26.41
C PHE A 96 20.33 -0.36 -27.00
N PHE A 97 21.32 0.07 -26.23
CA PHE A 97 22.72 -0.04 -26.61
C PHE A 97 23.29 -1.37 -26.10
N SER A 98 23.63 -2.28 -27.01
CA SER A 98 24.21 -3.58 -26.66
C SER A 98 25.71 -3.43 -26.40
N ARG A 99 26.18 -3.96 -25.27
CA ARG A 99 27.59 -3.98 -24.86
C ARG A 99 28.26 -5.29 -25.30
N ASP A 100 29.58 -5.28 -25.38
CA ASP A 100 30.38 -6.46 -25.78
C ASP A 100 30.27 -7.63 -24.78
N ASP A 101 29.99 -7.33 -23.51
CA ASP A 101 29.77 -8.33 -22.46
C ASP A 101 28.36 -8.96 -22.48
N GLY A 102 27.52 -8.57 -23.44
CA GLY A 102 26.15 -9.04 -23.60
C GLY A 102 25.10 -8.31 -22.77
N SER A 103 25.50 -7.35 -21.92
CA SER A 103 24.57 -6.48 -21.19
C SER A 103 24.07 -5.32 -22.06
N THR A 104 23.07 -4.58 -21.58
CA THR A 104 22.43 -3.50 -22.36
C THR A 104 22.38 -2.19 -21.57
N ILE A 105 22.81 -1.08 -22.16
CA ILE A 105 22.54 0.26 -21.62
C ILE A 105 21.21 0.73 -22.21
N LEU A 106 20.23 0.98 -21.35
CA LEU A 106 18.96 1.56 -21.75
C LEU A 106 19.14 3.05 -22.05
N ASN A 107 18.45 3.52 -23.07
CA ASN A 107 18.50 4.90 -23.53
C ASN A 107 17.08 5.41 -23.82
N GLY A 108 16.91 6.72 -23.99
CA GLY A 108 15.67 7.30 -24.49
C GLY A 108 14.44 6.92 -23.67
N LYS A 109 13.40 6.40 -24.34
CA LYS A 109 12.13 6.09 -23.69
C LYS A 109 12.20 4.81 -22.86
N ALA A 110 12.96 3.81 -23.30
CA ALA A 110 13.15 2.59 -22.52
C ALA A 110 13.84 2.87 -21.17
N GLU A 111 14.87 3.74 -21.15
CA GLU A 111 15.52 4.16 -19.89
C GLU A 111 14.52 4.86 -18.97
N SER A 112 13.76 5.82 -19.51
CA SER A 112 12.76 6.59 -18.76
C SER A 112 11.66 5.70 -18.18
N PHE A 113 11.18 4.71 -18.94
CA PHE A 113 10.14 3.79 -18.51
C PHE A 113 10.63 2.85 -17.39
N VAL A 114 11.76 2.18 -17.60
CA VAL A 114 12.33 1.26 -16.59
C VAL A 114 12.77 2.02 -15.33
N GLY A 115 13.42 3.17 -15.49
CA GLY A 115 13.79 4.05 -14.38
C GLY A 115 12.57 4.64 -13.65
N GLY A 116 11.44 4.78 -14.33
CA GLY A 116 10.18 5.24 -13.73
C GLY A 116 9.54 4.19 -12.83
N TRP A 117 9.50 2.94 -13.28
CA TRP A 117 9.05 1.82 -12.44
C TRP A 117 10.01 1.52 -11.31
N PHE A 118 11.32 1.59 -11.56
CA PHE A 118 12.32 1.50 -10.49
C PHE A 118 12.10 2.60 -9.43
N GLY A 119 11.87 3.85 -9.86
CA GLY A 119 11.59 4.96 -8.94
C GLY A 119 10.34 4.75 -8.11
N ASP A 120 9.25 4.27 -8.73
CA ASP A 120 8.04 3.89 -7.99
C ASP A 120 8.33 2.85 -6.91
N ILE A 121 9.05 1.77 -7.24
CA ILE A 121 9.38 0.69 -6.31
C ILE A 121 10.31 1.17 -5.18
N ALA A 122 11.42 1.81 -5.55
CA ALA A 122 12.44 2.23 -4.61
C ALA A 122 11.92 3.29 -3.64
N TYR A 123 11.16 4.28 -4.13
CA TYR A 123 10.83 5.49 -3.38
C TYR A 123 9.37 5.58 -2.97
N LYS A 124 8.43 5.31 -3.88
CA LYS A 124 6.99 5.49 -3.59
C LYS A 124 6.42 4.29 -2.84
N ARG A 125 6.82 3.09 -3.22
CA ARG A 125 6.55 1.84 -2.51
C ARG A 125 7.55 1.58 -1.38
N GLY A 126 8.61 2.38 -1.30
CA GLY A 126 9.48 2.48 -0.13
C GLY A 126 10.46 1.32 0.06
N TYR A 127 10.79 0.53 -0.97
CA TYR A 127 11.74 -0.58 -0.82
C TYR A 127 13.11 -0.13 -0.32
N LEU A 128 13.58 1.04 -0.75
CA LEU A 128 14.90 1.52 -0.35
C LEU A 128 14.95 1.93 1.13
N GLU A 129 13.88 2.53 1.64
CA GLU A 129 13.79 2.91 3.06
C GLU A 129 13.55 1.69 3.95
N ALA A 130 12.78 0.73 3.44
CA ALA A 130 12.43 -0.48 4.16
C ALA A 130 13.61 -1.47 4.28
N ASP A 131 14.56 -1.49 3.34
CA ASP A 131 15.82 -2.25 3.44
C ASP A 131 16.77 -1.62 4.47
N SER A 132 16.42 -1.80 5.74
CA SER A 132 17.02 -1.14 6.89
C SER A 132 18.47 -1.52 7.12
N ASN A 133 18.84 -2.75 6.73
CA ASN A 133 20.19 -3.28 6.87
C ASN A 133 21.04 -3.04 5.60
N SER A 134 20.41 -2.60 4.49
CA SER A 134 21.04 -2.32 3.20
C SER A 134 21.81 -3.51 2.64
N ASP A 135 21.26 -4.72 2.76
CA ASP A 135 21.82 -5.94 2.17
C ASP A 135 21.26 -6.24 0.77
N GLY A 136 20.24 -5.48 0.33
CA GLY A 136 19.58 -5.63 -0.96
C GLY A 136 18.50 -6.72 -1.02
N PHE A 137 18.18 -7.34 0.12
CA PHE A 137 17.08 -8.28 0.31
C PHE A 137 16.09 -7.75 1.34
N MET A 138 14.82 -8.03 1.11
CA MET A 138 13.76 -7.68 2.03
C MET A 138 13.44 -8.88 2.91
N SER A 139 13.78 -8.79 4.19
CA SER A 139 13.23 -9.72 5.19
C SER A 139 11.71 -9.54 5.33
N SER A 140 11.02 -10.51 5.93
CA SER A 140 9.57 -10.39 6.17
C SER A 140 9.18 -9.16 7.00
N VAL A 141 10.06 -8.69 7.88
CA VAL A 141 9.82 -7.49 8.71
C VAL A 141 10.00 -6.24 7.86
N GLU A 142 11.04 -6.19 7.03
CA GLU A 142 11.29 -5.04 6.14
C GLU A 142 10.18 -4.92 5.08
N LEU A 143 9.68 -6.04 4.55
CA LEU A 143 8.53 -6.02 3.65
C LEU A 143 7.29 -5.34 4.24
N MET A 144 7.09 -5.43 5.56
CA MET A 144 5.95 -4.80 6.24
C MET A 144 6.02 -3.27 6.27
N ASP A 145 7.19 -2.70 6.01
CA ASP A 145 7.38 -1.25 5.92
C ASP A 145 7.25 -0.71 4.48
N THR A 146 7.00 -1.59 3.49
CA THR A 146 6.71 -1.18 2.12
C THR A 146 5.25 -0.74 1.93
N TYR A 147 5.01 0.09 0.91
CA TYR A 147 3.69 0.50 0.45
C TYR A 147 3.28 -0.27 -0.81
N SER A 148 3.37 -1.60 -0.75
CA SER A 148 3.07 -2.49 -1.88
C SER A 148 1.65 -3.06 -1.84
N GLY A 149 0.88 -2.76 -0.79
CA GLY A 149 -0.51 -3.18 -0.69
C GLY A 149 -1.40 -2.42 -1.67
N PHE A 150 -2.44 -3.09 -2.12
CA PHE A 150 -3.55 -2.51 -2.86
C PHE A 150 -4.80 -3.35 -2.58
N MET A 151 -5.98 -2.74 -2.64
CA MET A 151 -7.24 -3.44 -2.42
C MET A 151 -8.39 -2.78 -3.16
N SER A 152 -9.46 -3.54 -3.36
CA SER A 152 -10.75 -2.98 -3.72
C SER A 152 -11.49 -2.53 -2.48
N GLU A 153 -12.10 -1.34 -2.56
CA GLU A 153 -13.04 -0.85 -1.57
C GLU A 153 -14.47 -1.06 -2.07
N GLY A 154 -15.38 -1.32 -1.14
CA GLY A 154 -16.76 -1.61 -1.47
C GLY A 154 -17.67 -1.62 -0.27
N VAL A 155 -18.90 -2.05 -0.53
CA VAL A 155 -19.87 -2.35 0.51
C VAL A 155 -20.19 -3.82 0.44
N TYR A 156 -19.95 -4.53 1.54
CA TYR A 156 -20.44 -5.89 1.73
C TYR A 156 -21.58 -5.91 2.75
N SER A 157 -22.54 -6.81 2.56
CA SER A 157 -23.65 -7.03 3.48
C SER A 157 -23.73 -8.50 3.86
N MET A 158 -23.58 -8.77 5.15
CA MET A 158 -23.75 -10.11 5.72
C MET A 158 -25.20 -10.61 5.65
N THR A 159 -26.19 -9.70 5.70
CA THR A 159 -27.61 -10.08 5.68
C THR A 159 -28.05 -10.64 4.34
N ILE A 160 -27.65 -10.00 3.25
CA ILE A 160 -28.00 -10.44 1.88
C ILE A 160 -26.86 -11.20 1.20
N LYS A 161 -25.73 -11.39 1.89
CA LYS A 161 -24.51 -12.02 1.40
C LYS A 161 -24.08 -11.49 0.03
N ALA A 162 -23.88 -10.18 -0.04
CA ALA A 162 -23.48 -9.52 -1.28
C ALA A 162 -22.30 -8.56 -1.04
N ASP A 163 -21.43 -8.46 -2.04
CA ASP A 163 -20.36 -7.46 -2.12
C ASP A 163 -20.48 -6.64 -3.41
N ILE A 164 -20.19 -5.34 -3.29
CA ILE A 164 -20.17 -4.39 -4.39
C ILE A 164 -18.86 -3.61 -4.33
N ALA A 165 -17.92 -3.94 -5.21
CA ALA A 165 -16.70 -3.17 -5.40
C ALA A 165 -17.01 -1.82 -6.04
N THR A 166 -16.47 -0.74 -5.48
CA THR A 166 -16.79 0.63 -5.89
C THR A 166 -15.57 1.46 -6.27
N ASN A 167 -14.43 1.21 -5.64
CA ASN A 167 -13.19 1.94 -5.81
C ASN A 167 -11.97 1.02 -5.59
N ILE A 168 -10.79 1.51 -5.95
CA ILE A 168 -9.50 0.88 -5.67
C ILE A 168 -8.65 1.84 -4.83
N GLU A 169 -7.94 1.28 -3.87
CA GLU A 169 -6.85 1.96 -3.17
C GLU A 169 -5.53 1.22 -3.44
N GLY A 170 -4.49 1.97 -3.76
CA GLY A 170 -3.14 1.48 -3.96
C GLY A 170 -2.16 2.20 -3.03
N TYR A 171 -0.90 1.75 -3.00
CA TYR A 171 0.12 2.26 -2.07
C TYR A 171 -0.25 2.10 -0.59
N ILE A 172 -0.89 0.99 -0.26
CA ILE A 172 -1.26 0.66 1.13
C ILE A 172 -0.05 0.02 1.80
N LYS A 173 0.16 0.34 3.08
CA LYS A 173 1.24 -0.26 3.87
C LYS A 173 1.03 -1.78 4.00
N PHE A 174 2.06 -2.57 3.68
CA PHE A 174 2.02 -4.04 3.70
C PHE A 174 2.17 -4.62 5.11
N ASP A 175 1.54 -3.98 6.11
CA ASP A 175 1.74 -4.31 7.51
C ASP A 175 1.04 -5.61 7.93
N LYS A 176 1.10 -5.92 9.23
CA LYS A 176 0.50 -7.14 9.79
C LYS A 176 -1.02 -7.19 9.58
N ASN A 177 -1.70 -6.04 9.69
CA ASN A 177 -3.14 -5.99 9.54
C ASN A 177 -3.53 -6.24 8.07
N PHE A 178 -2.84 -5.59 7.14
CA PHE A 178 -3.01 -5.83 5.71
C PHE A 178 -2.77 -7.31 5.38
N THR A 179 -1.64 -7.87 5.83
CA THR A 179 -1.28 -9.26 5.48
C THR A 179 -2.26 -10.29 6.03
N GLN A 180 -2.88 -10.04 7.18
CA GLN A 180 -3.91 -10.90 7.75
C GLN A 180 -5.26 -10.76 7.02
N LYS A 181 -5.63 -9.54 6.61
CA LYS A 181 -6.86 -9.28 5.84
C LYS A 181 -6.84 -9.88 4.43
N HIS A 182 -5.65 -9.96 3.83
CA HIS A 182 -5.44 -10.39 2.44
C HIS A 182 -4.70 -11.75 2.37
N SER A 183 -5.01 -12.65 3.31
CA SER A 183 -4.15 -13.78 3.66
C SER A 183 -3.80 -14.75 2.51
N THR A 184 -4.75 -15.00 1.61
CA THR A 184 -4.61 -15.93 0.49
C THR A 184 -3.74 -15.30 -0.58
N MET A 185 -4.04 -14.06 -0.96
CA MET A 185 -3.25 -13.30 -1.94
C MET A 185 -1.81 -13.06 -1.46
N VAL A 186 -1.61 -12.85 -0.15
CA VAL A 186 -0.27 -12.78 0.46
C VAL A 186 0.48 -14.10 0.31
N LYS A 187 -0.14 -15.24 0.60
CA LYS A 187 0.48 -16.57 0.45
C LYS A 187 0.82 -16.90 -1.00
N GLU A 188 0.05 -16.37 -1.94
CA GLU A 188 0.30 -16.47 -3.38
C GLU A 188 1.32 -15.44 -3.89
N ASN A 189 1.95 -14.68 -2.98
CA ASN A 189 2.91 -13.62 -3.28
C ASN A 189 2.35 -12.57 -4.25
N LYS A 190 1.12 -12.11 -4.03
CA LYS A 190 0.44 -11.13 -4.89
C LYS A 190 0.70 -9.66 -4.57
N TYR A 191 1.51 -9.33 -3.57
CA TYR A 191 1.77 -7.92 -3.23
C TYR A 191 3.22 -7.49 -3.29
N THR A 192 4.16 -8.36 -2.92
CA THR A 192 5.57 -8.00 -2.73
C THR A 192 6.51 -9.02 -3.35
N SER A 193 7.79 -8.65 -3.41
CA SER A 193 8.92 -9.52 -3.71
C SER A 193 10.06 -9.22 -2.74
N ASP A 194 10.94 -10.18 -2.50
CA ASP A 194 12.05 -10.07 -1.55
C ASP A 194 13.25 -9.26 -2.06
N THR A 195 13.19 -8.68 -3.27
CA THR A 195 14.21 -7.74 -3.79
C THR A 195 13.60 -6.73 -4.75
N ILE A 196 14.24 -5.56 -4.92
CA ILE A 196 13.86 -4.57 -5.94
C ILE A 196 13.93 -5.16 -7.36
N GLU A 197 14.90 -6.05 -7.63
CA GLU A 197 15.05 -6.70 -8.95
C GLU A 197 13.86 -7.59 -9.30
N LYS A 198 13.43 -8.44 -8.37
CA LYS A 198 12.25 -9.30 -8.57
C LYS A 198 10.98 -8.46 -8.67
N GLU A 199 10.87 -7.43 -7.83
CA GLU A 199 9.72 -6.55 -7.85
C GLU A 199 9.61 -5.73 -9.13
N LEU A 200 10.74 -5.27 -9.69
CA LEU A 200 10.78 -4.59 -10.97
C LEU A 200 10.33 -5.53 -12.09
N ASN A 201 10.84 -6.76 -12.12
CA ASN A 201 10.42 -7.74 -13.12
C ASN A 201 8.92 -8.05 -13.03
N ARG A 202 8.41 -8.21 -11.81
CA ARG A 202 7.00 -8.43 -11.55
C ARG A 202 6.16 -7.23 -12.01
N THR A 203 6.60 -6.01 -11.73
CA THR A 203 5.93 -4.75 -12.09
C THR A 203 5.87 -4.58 -13.60
N LEU A 204 7.00 -4.77 -14.30
CA LEU A 204 7.07 -4.72 -15.77
C LEU A 204 6.19 -5.78 -16.43
N ASN A 205 6.08 -6.97 -15.82
CA ASN A 205 5.18 -8.01 -16.32
C ASN A 205 3.70 -7.62 -16.10
N SER A 206 3.40 -6.99 -14.96
CA SER A 206 2.05 -6.57 -14.58
C SER A 206 1.53 -5.40 -15.41
N ASP A 207 2.39 -4.46 -15.82
CA ASP A 207 2.03 -3.36 -16.75
C ASP A 207 1.89 -3.92 -18.18
N LYS A 208 0.82 -4.66 -18.47
CA LYS A 208 0.70 -5.53 -19.66
C LYS A 208 0.77 -4.73 -20.95
N ASN A 209 0.19 -3.54 -20.95
CA ASN A 209 0.14 -2.65 -22.11
C ASN A 209 1.33 -1.67 -22.18
N SER A 210 2.21 -1.66 -21.17
CA SER A 210 3.40 -0.78 -21.10
C SER A 210 3.04 0.70 -21.15
N ASP A 211 1.90 1.08 -20.58
CA ASP A 211 1.42 2.46 -20.58
C ASP A 211 1.90 3.26 -19.34
N GLY A 212 2.56 2.57 -18.39
CA GLY A 212 3.07 3.18 -17.18
C GLY A 212 2.06 3.27 -16.04
N ASN A 213 0.91 2.62 -16.15
CA ASN A 213 -0.09 2.49 -15.12
C ASN A 213 -0.48 1.03 -15.01
N ILE A 214 -0.37 0.48 -13.80
CA ILE A 214 -0.87 -0.85 -13.51
C ILE A 214 -2.28 -0.70 -12.99
N THR A 215 -3.23 -1.25 -13.74
CA THR A 215 -4.63 -1.33 -13.34
C THR A 215 -4.89 -2.53 -12.43
N TYR A 216 -5.93 -2.47 -11.60
CA TYR A 216 -6.28 -3.55 -10.69
C TYR A 216 -6.51 -4.88 -11.42
N GLY A 217 -7.17 -4.85 -12.58
CA GLY A 217 -7.44 -6.04 -13.39
C GLY A 217 -6.19 -6.68 -14.01
N GLU A 218 -5.07 -5.96 -14.07
CA GLU A 218 -3.80 -6.52 -14.54
C GLU A 218 -3.11 -7.37 -13.48
N VAL A 219 -3.29 -7.03 -12.20
CA VAL A 219 -2.67 -7.70 -11.04
C VAL A 219 -3.61 -8.64 -10.29
N MET A 220 -4.92 -8.42 -10.37
CA MET A 220 -5.98 -9.20 -9.73
C MET A 220 -7.05 -9.56 -10.74
N ASN A 221 -7.16 -10.85 -11.07
CA ASN A 221 -8.30 -11.34 -11.84
C ASN A 221 -9.57 -11.39 -10.98
N LYS A 222 -10.72 -11.68 -11.60
CA LYS A 222 -12.01 -11.71 -10.91
C LYS A 222 -12.06 -12.76 -9.78
N ASP A 223 -11.53 -13.95 -10.01
CA ASP A 223 -11.53 -15.02 -9.00
C ASP A 223 -10.67 -14.66 -7.79
N GLU A 224 -9.51 -14.04 -8.05
CA GLU A 224 -8.58 -13.54 -7.03
C GLU A 224 -9.21 -12.40 -6.22
N HIS A 225 -9.88 -11.46 -6.89
CA HIS A 225 -10.63 -10.39 -6.24
C HIS A 225 -11.73 -10.94 -5.31
N GLU A 226 -12.57 -11.84 -5.79
CA GLU A 226 -13.64 -12.42 -4.96
C GLU A 226 -13.09 -13.20 -3.77
N GLN A 227 -11.96 -13.90 -3.95
CA GLN A 227 -11.29 -14.57 -2.84
C GLN A 227 -10.69 -13.59 -1.83
N ASP A 228 -10.08 -12.50 -2.30
CA ASP A 228 -9.53 -11.46 -1.44
C ASP A 228 -10.61 -10.76 -0.61
N VAL A 229 -11.77 -10.48 -1.21
CA VAL A 229 -12.94 -9.96 -0.49
C VAL A 229 -13.39 -10.95 0.60
N ILE A 230 -13.42 -12.25 0.30
CA ILE A 230 -13.78 -13.27 1.29
C ILE A 230 -12.79 -13.34 2.45
N ASP A 231 -11.50 -13.16 2.18
CA ASP A 231 -10.49 -13.09 3.23
C ASP A 231 -10.71 -11.88 4.14
N GLN A 232 -11.02 -10.72 3.56
CA GLN A 232 -11.35 -9.50 4.31
C GLN A 232 -12.60 -9.70 5.18
N ILE A 233 -13.67 -10.28 4.64
CA ILE A 233 -14.90 -10.53 5.41
C ILE A 233 -14.62 -11.54 6.53
N ASN A 234 -13.89 -12.63 6.26
CA ASN A 234 -13.53 -13.62 7.27
C ASN A 234 -12.63 -13.04 8.38
N PHE A 235 -11.73 -12.13 8.02
CA PHE A 235 -10.93 -11.40 8.99
C PHE A 235 -11.83 -10.55 9.89
N LEU A 236 -12.79 -9.80 9.32
CA LEU A 236 -13.72 -8.97 10.07
C LEU A 236 -14.68 -9.79 10.94
N GLU A 237 -15.19 -10.93 10.46
CA GLU A 237 -15.95 -11.89 11.29
C GLU A 237 -15.10 -12.46 12.43
N GLY A 238 -13.83 -12.76 12.17
CA GLY A 238 -12.89 -13.23 13.20
C GLY A 238 -12.70 -12.20 14.31
N TYR A 239 -12.72 -10.90 13.97
CA TYR A 239 -12.70 -9.80 14.94
C TYR A 239 -14.06 -9.57 15.62
N GLU A 240 -15.20 -9.78 14.93
CA GLU A 240 -16.52 -9.78 15.58
C GLU A 240 -16.72 -10.99 16.52
N LEU A 241 -15.97 -12.08 16.32
CA LEU A 241 -15.92 -13.22 17.25
C LEU A 241 -14.95 -13.02 18.43
N ASP A 242 -14.00 -12.09 18.35
CA ASP A 242 -13.20 -11.60 19.50
C ASP A 242 -13.85 -10.37 20.18
N LEU A 243 -15.13 -10.11 19.83
CA LEU A 243 -16.07 -9.38 20.68
C LEU A 243 -16.93 -10.35 21.52
N SER A 244 -16.48 -11.59 21.75
CA SER A 244 -16.79 -12.26 23.03
C SER A 244 -16.01 -11.57 24.15
N VAL A 245 -16.29 -10.28 24.30
CA VAL A 245 -16.11 -9.57 25.54
C VAL A 245 -16.86 -10.42 26.57
N ASP A 246 -16.11 -10.95 27.54
CA ASP A 246 -16.69 -11.62 28.69
C ASP A 246 -17.92 -10.81 29.11
N GLU A 247 -19.07 -11.44 29.35
CA GLU A 247 -20.38 -10.76 29.41
C GLU A 247 -20.37 -9.54 30.35
N ALA A 248 -19.42 -9.50 31.29
CA ALA A 248 -18.99 -8.37 32.10
C ALA A 248 -18.48 -7.12 31.35
N ASP A 249 -17.52 -7.18 30.41
CA ASP A 249 -16.97 -5.93 29.84
C ASP A 249 -17.90 -5.30 28.78
N ASN A 250 -18.81 -6.07 28.17
CA ASN A 250 -19.85 -5.51 27.30
C ASN A 250 -20.82 -4.65 28.13
N ARG A 251 -21.13 -5.10 29.36
CA ARG A 251 -21.95 -4.32 30.29
C ARG A 251 -21.26 -3.07 30.79
N VAL A 252 -19.93 -3.09 30.98
CA VAL A 252 -19.13 -1.89 31.32
C VAL A 252 -19.14 -0.89 30.16
N VAL A 253 -18.96 -1.33 28.92
CA VAL A 253 -18.99 -0.48 27.72
C VAL A 253 -20.37 0.14 27.49
N ILE A 254 -21.45 -0.66 27.62
CA ILE A 254 -22.83 -0.17 27.52
C ILE A 254 -23.12 0.87 28.61
N ALA A 255 -22.73 0.58 29.86
CA ALA A 255 -22.89 1.52 30.96
C ALA A 255 -22.10 2.82 30.73
N TYR A 256 -20.87 2.74 30.20
CA TYR A 256 -20.03 3.89 29.93
C TYR A 256 -20.61 4.79 28.84
N ASN A 257 -21.14 4.19 27.76
CA ASN A 257 -21.79 4.93 26.69
C ASN A 257 -23.11 5.58 27.16
N LYS A 258 -23.90 4.90 28.00
CA LYS A 258 -25.07 5.51 28.66
C LYS A 258 -24.66 6.73 29.49
N GLN A 259 -23.62 6.62 30.31
CA GLN A 259 -23.09 7.73 31.12
C GLN A 259 -22.66 8.92 30.24
N ARG A 260 -21.91 8.68 29.14
CA ARG A 260 -21.50 9.73 28.19
C ARG A 260 -22.68 10.40 27.47
N SER A 261 -23.73 9.64 27.19
CA SER A 261 -24.95 10.17 26.54
C SER A 261 -25.88 10.92 27.50
N GLY A 262 -25.57 10.96 28.81
CA GLY A 262 -26.44 11.54 29.83
C GLY A 262 -27.67 10.69 30.17
N SER A 263 -27.71 9.44 29.71
CA SER A 263 -28.79 8.49 30.03
C SER A 263 -28.70 8.03 31.49
N THR A 264 -29.85 7.81 32.13
CA THR A 264 -29.88 7.33 33.52
C THR A 264 -29.29 5.92 33.62
N LEU A 265 -28.28 5.76 34.48
CA LEU A 265 -27.67 4.48 34.80
C LEU A 265 -28.47 3.73 35.87
N THR A 266 -28.64 2.43 35.70
CA THR A 266 -29.15 1.53 36.76
C THR A 266 -28.12 1.36 37.90
N PRO A 267 -28.53 0.93 39.10
CA PRO A 267 -27.60 0.69 40.21
C PRO A 267 -26.49 -0.33 39.86
N GLU A 268 -26.82 -1.35 39.07
CA GLU A 268 -25.86 -2.38 38.65
C GLU A 268 -24.84 -1.83 37.65
N GLU A 269 -25.26 -0.99 36.71
CA GLU A 269 -24.37 -0.28 35.77
C GLU A 269 -23.45 0.71 36.49
N LYS A 270 -23.97 1.42 37.51
CA LYS A 270 -23.14 2.30 38.36
C LYS A 270 -22.08 1.52 39.13
N ALA A 271 -22.45 0.35 39.67
CA ALA A 271 -21.52 -0.52 40.38
C ALA A 271 -20.42 -1.08 39.46
N LEU A 272 -20.78 -1.45 38.22
CA LEU A 272 -19.83 -1.91 37.19
C LEU A 272 -18.83 -0.82 36.82
N LEU A 273 -19.31 0.40 36.54
CA LEU A 273 -18.43 1.53 36.23
C LEU A 273 -17.56 1.95 37.42
N SER A 274 -18.08 1.88 38.63
CA SER A 274 -17.32 2.18 39.86
C SER A 274 -16.18 1.18 40.06
N LYS A 275 -16.47 -0.11 39.90
CA LYS A 275 -15.46 -1.19 39.98
C LYS A 275 -14.38 -1.04 38.91
N ALA A 276 -14.74 -0.54 37.72
CA ALA A 276 -13.82 -0.26 36.62
C ALA A 276 -13.08 1.09 36.74
N GLY A 277 -13.40 1.94 37.73
CA GLY A 277 -12.83 3.29 37.87
C GLY A 277 -13.28 4.30 36.81
N LEU A 278 -14.42 4.04 36.14
CA LEU A 278 -14.95 4.83 35.02
C LEU A 278 -16.26 5.56 35.35
N LEU A 279 -16.80 5.39 36.56
CA LEU A 279 -17.98 6.11 37.02
C LEU A 279 -17.63 7.59 37.17
N GLN A 280 -18.27 8.44 36.38
CA GLN A 280 -18.16 9.89 36.52
C GLN A 280 -19.22 10.32 37.53
N ASP A 281 -18.80 10.91 38.65
CA ASP A 281 -19.72 11.50 39.61
C ASP A 281 -20.63 12.52 38.89
N ASP A 282 -21.92 12.52 39.23
CA ASP A 282 -22.98 13.40 38.68
C ASP A 282 -22.71 14.92 38.86
N LYS A 283 -21.49 15.32 39.26
CA LYS A 283 -20.97 16.69 39.18
C LYS A 283 -20.42 17.01 37.80
N LEU A 284 -21.21 16.75 36.75
CA LEU A 284 -21.15 17.62 35.59
C LEU A 284 -21.49 19.02 36.09
N ILE A 285 -20.56 19.97 35.87
CA ILE A 285 -20.75 21.38 36.15
C ILE A 285 -22.15 21.75 35.66
N ASN A 286 -23.03 22.12 36.58
CA ASN A 286 -24.37 22.55 36.26
C ASN A 286 -24.26 23.83 35.43
N LEU A 287 -24.24 23.69 34.10
CA LEU A 287 -24.12 24.83 33.19
C LEU A 287 -25.27 25.81 33.42
N SER A 288 -26.40 25.38 33.98
CA SER A 288 -27.50 26.26 34.39
C SER A 288 -27.12 27.17 35.55
N SER A 289 -26.33 26.72 36.53
CA SER A 289 -25.85 27.59 37.63
C SER A 289 -24.72 28.53 37.18
N VAL A 290 -23.95 28.15 36.17
CA VAL A 290 -22.97 29.02 35.50
C VAL A 290 -23.69 30.09 34.65
N ILE A 291 -24.75 29.72 33.93
CA ILE A 291 -25.59 30.64 33.14
C ILE A 291 -26.39 31.58 34.05
N GLU A 292 -26.93 31.12 35.18
CA GLU A 292 -27.58 31.97 36.19
C GLU A 292 -26.59 32.97 36.80
N ASN A 293 -25.37 32.55 37.12
CA ASN A 293 -24.33 33.46 37.63
C ASN A 293 -23.88 34.49 36.59
N ILE A 294 -23.76 34.11 35.32
CA ILE A 294 -23.43 35.04 34.23
C ILE A 294 -24.59 36.03 34.02
N SER A 295 -25.84 35.55 34.05
CA SER A 295 -27.05 36.39 33.87
C SER A 295 -27.29 37.36 35.02
N ALA A 296 -26.99 36.95 36.26
CA ALA A 296 -27.07 37.79 37.47
C ALA A 296 -25.96 38.85 37.54
N ASN A 297 -24.85 38.67 36.82
CA ASN A 297 -23.73 39.61 36.79
C ASN A 297 -23.73 40.53 35.57
N ILE A 298 -24.41 40.17 34.46
CA ILE A 298 -24.62 41.06 33.31
C ILE A 298 -25.56 42.24 33.66
N THR A 299 -26.50 42.05 34.58
CA THR A 299 -27.41 43.12 35.06
C THR A 299 -26.76 44.15 35.99
N LYS A 300 -25.47 44.01 36.33
CA LYS A 300 -24.71 44.95 37.17
C LYS A 300 -23.68 45.79 36.40
N VAL A 301 -23.60 45.67 35.08
CA VAL A 301 -22.75 46.57 34.27
C VAL A 301 -23.56 47.83 33.96
N ASP A 302 -23.32 48.89 34.75
CA ASP A 302 -23.86 50.23 34.50
C ASP A 302 -23.11 50.84 33.31
N PHE A 303 -23.71 50.79 32.12
CA PHE A 303 -23.25 51.60 30.98
C PHE A 303 -23.82 53.01 31.12
N ARG A 304 -23.24 53.79 32.04
CA ARG A 304 -23.33 55.25 31.96
C ARG A 304 -22.17 55.74 31.09
N VAL A 305 -22.55 56.37 29.98
CA VAL A 305 -21.73 57.28 29.16
C VAL A 305 -21.41 58.53 29.97
#